data_AF-A0A1I5ICD1-F1
#
_entry.id   AF-A0A1I5ICD1-F1
#
_cell.length_a   1.000
_cell.length_b   1.000
_cell.length_c   1.000
_cell.angle_alpha   90.00
_cell.angle_beta   90.00
_cell.angle_gamma   90.00
#
_symmetry.space_group_name_H-M   'P 1'
#
loop_
_entity.id
_entity.type
_entity.pdbx_description
1 polymer ?
#
loop_
_entity_poly.entity_id
_entity_poly.type
_entity_poly.pdbx_seq_one_letter_code
_entity_poly.pdbx_strand_id
1 'polypeptide(L)'
;MPPGDIDWTSVIGLANQTLTTPALIDFVDKYAGILPEDVCTYIRHIHRRNVLRNNRLVAQLEEAVVALNDHNITPILLKGASTLATSPEARRSVRVMSDLDIMVMPDEARTAVAALCGIGYDINDQAPPESQRWHADLVRSQDVGSIDLQQAAPGPAYLYQNFGHALNHCLPAPLGRARVYIPTPAYRAFMLIVHDQFQDYGYWLGDLDLRHLVELRDLNAAEPMDWEKFTSLASDQLMKNAIETQLFALAKLFGVDIPLALRSRLLPRLQFMRQLMQARFPATRIPFLALMALDLGNYRKASSGARQGAAHPRGLWSLPRVGTVQFLLKTAVAVRAGKV
;
A
#
# COMPACT_ATOMS: atom_id res chain seq x y z
N MET A 1 4.25 28.19 -6.51
CA MET A 1 5.71 28.40 -6.64
C MET A 1 6.41 27.59 -5.56
N PRO A 2 7.60 27.03 -5.84
CA PRO A 2 8.48 26.49 -4.80
C PRO A 2 8.77 27.57 -3.73
N PRO A 3 8.91 27.20 -2.45
CA PRO A 3 9.55 28.05 -1.45
C PRO A 3 10.93 28.57 -1.91
N GLY A 4 11.34 29.76 -1.44
CA GLY A 4 12.59 30.41 -1.89
C GLY A 4 13.87 29.76 -1.36
N ASP A 5 13.85 29.26 -0.12
CA ASP A 5 15.00 28.63 0.54
C ASP A 5 14.77 27.11 0.70
N ILE A 6 14.89 26.36 -0.40
CA ILE A 6 14.74 24.90 -0.38
C ILE A 6 16.11 24.23 -0.43
N ASP A 7 16.38 23.37 0.55
CA ASP A 7 17.45 22.38 0.44
C ASP A 7 16.99 21.23 -0.47
N TRP A 8 17.30 21.34 -1.76
CA TRP A 8 16.95 20.35 -2.76
C TRP A 8 17.60 18.98 -2.53
N THR A 9 18.77 18.94 -1.88
CA THR A 9 19.45 17.68 -1.56
C THR A 9 18.61 16.90 -0.55
N SER A 10 18.12 17.56 0.49
CA SER A 10 17.21 16.95 1.46
C SER A 10 15.87 16.53 0.84
N VAL A 11 15.30 17.35 -0.05
CA VAL A 11 14.04 16.99 -0.76
C VAL A 11 14.23 15.75 -1.63
N ILE A 12 15.30 15.70 -2.44
CA ILE A 12 15.62 14.55 -3.27
C ILE A 12 15.93 13.31 -2.42
N GLY A 13 16.68 13.48 -1.32
CA GLY A 13 16.97 12.41 -0.36
C GLY A 13 15.70 11.79 0.20
N LEU A 14 14.75 12.63 0.63
CA LEU A 14 13.45 12.17 1.11
C LEU A 14 12.63 11.48 0.00
N ALA A 15 12.60 12.05 -1.20
CA ALA A 15 11.88 11.46 -2.34
C ALA A 15 12.45 10.08 -2.71
N ASN A 16 13.78 9.93 -2.68
CA ASN A 16 14.45 8.66 -2.91
C ASN A 16 14.14 7.63 -1.81
N GLN A 17 14.25 8.03 -0.54
CA GLN A 17 13.94 7.15 0.60
C GLN A 17 12.49 6.66 0.56
N THR A 18 11.58 7.54 0.17
CA THR A 18 10.14 7.23 0.09
C THR A 18 9.72 6.65 -1.26
N LEU A 19 10.65 6.46 -2.20
CA LEU A 19 10.39 5.93 -3.55
C LEU A 19 9.37 6.77 -4.35
N THR A 20 9.33 8.08 -4.11
CA THR A 20 8.42 9.04 -4.75
C THR A 20 9.11 9.95 -5.76
N THR A 21 10.41 9.79 -6.02
CA THR A 21 11.16 10.63 -6.97
C THR A 21 10.52 10.78 -8.35
N PRO A 22 10.03 9.70 -9.03
CA PRO A 22 9.36 9.86 -10.31
C PRO A 22 8.05 10.65 -10.23
N ALA A 23 7.39 10.68 -9.07
CA ALA A 23 6.13 11.42 -8.87
C ALA A 23 6.32 12.95 -8.82
N LEU A 24 7.57 13.42 -8.76
CA LEU A 24 7.90 14.85 -8.82
C LEU A 24 7.95 15.40 -10.26
N ILE A 25 7.77 14.56 -11.29
CA ILE A 25 7.94 14.95 -12.69
C ILE A 25 7.05 16.14 -13.09
N ASP A 26 5.76 16.12 -12.73
CA ASP A 26 4.84 17.22 -13.08
C ASP A 26 5.26 18.54 -12.42
N PHE A 27 5.77 18.46 -11.19
CA PHE A 27 6.26 19.61 -10.45
C PHE A 27 7.50 20.19 -11.14
N VAL A 28 8.45 19.33 -11.50
CA VAL A 28 9.68 19.72 -12.21
C VAL A 28 9.35 20.36 -13.55
N ASP A 29 8.48 19.74 -14.35
CA ASP A 29 8.15 20.25 -15.67
C ASP A 29 7.38 21.57 -15.59
N LYS A 30 6.51 21.74 -14.60
CA LYS A 30 5.80 23.00 -14.36
C LYS A 30 6.73 24.16 -13.95
N TYR A 31 7.77 23.89 -13.18
CA TYR A 31 8.63 24.92 -12.59
C TYR A 31 10.08 24.92 -13.12
N ALA A 32 10.34 24.24 -14.24
CA ALA A 32 11.69 24.07 -14.78
C ALA A 32 12.47 25.38 -14.96
N GLY A 33 11.79 26.50 -15.27
CA GLY A 33 12.44 27.80 -15.46
C GLY A 33 12.95 28.48 -14.19
N ILE A 34 12.59 27.98 -13.01
CA ILE A 34 12.99 28.54 -11.70
C ILE A 34 13.66 27.52 -10.78
N LEU A 35 13.70 26.25 -11.18
CA LEU A 35 14.35 25.18 -10.43
C LEU A 35 15.83 25.05 -10.85
N PRO A 36 16.72 24.61 -9.95
CA PRO A 36 18.07 24.24 -10.33
C PRO A 36 18.09 23.19 -11.45
N GLU A 37 19.00 23.36 -12.40
CA GLU A 37 19.09 22.50 -13.59
C GLU A 37 19.41 21.04 -13.25
N ASP A 38 20.28 20.83 -12.26
CA ASP A 38 20.67 19.52 -11.76
C ASP A 38 19.51 18.75 -11.13
N VAL A 39 18.65 19.43 -10.35
CA VAL A 39 17.40 18.88 -9.79
C VAL A 39 16.47 18.41 -10.91
N CYS A 40 16.26 19.27 -11.92
CA CYS A 40 15.42 18.94 -13.07
C CYS A 40 15.97 17.73 -13.83
N THR A 41 17.27 17.73 -14.08
CA THR A 41 17.98 16.67 -14.80
C THR A 41 17.88 15.34 -14.06
N TYR A 42 18.12 15.35 -12.75
CA TYR A 42 18.05 14.15 -11.91
C TYR A 42 16.65 13.53 -11.91
N ILE A 43 15.61 14.31 -11.63
CA ILE A 43 14.24 13.80 -11.54
C ILE A 43 13.76 13.28 -12.90
N ARG A 44 14.04 14.00 -14.00
CA ARG A 44 13.71 13.54 -15.37
C ARG A 44 14.43 12.24 -15.73
N HIS A 45 15.69 12.10 -15.33
CA HIS A 45 16.47 10.88 -15.56
C HIS A 45 15.88 9.68 -14.82
N ILE A 46 15.56 9.84 -13.54
CA ILE A 46 14.91 8.79 -12.72
C ILE A 46 13.53 8.45 -13.28
N HIS A 47 12.72 9.44 -13.63
CA HIS A 47 11.42 9.24 -14.25
C HIS A 47 11.55 8.45 -15.57
N ARG A 48 12.44 8.84 -16.48
CA ARG A 48 12.67 8.12 -17.75
C ARG A 48 13.08 6.66 -17.54
N ARG A 49 13.94 6.37 -16.56
CA ARG A 49 14.28 4.99 -16.20
C ARG A 49 13.07 4.22 -15.68
N ASN A 50 12.24 4.85 -14.87
CA ASN A 50 11.02 4.24 -14.35
C ASN A 50 9.98 3.99 -15.46
N VAL A 51 9.90 4.86 -16.48
CA VAL A 51 9.09 4.61 -17.69
C VAL A 51 9.52 3.33 -18.39
N LEU A 52 10.82 3.18 -18.67
CA LEU A 52 11.35 1.98 -19.33
C LEU A 52 11.08 0.72 -18.52
N ARG A 53 11.24 0.79 -17.19
CA ARG A 53 10.97 -0.33 -16.28
C ARG A 53 9.48 -0.69 -16.24
N ASN A 54 8.60 0.29 -16.06
CA ASN A 54 7.17 0.04 -15.94
C ASN A 54 6.55 -0.44 -17.26
N ASN A 55 7.07 -0.03 -18.41
CA ASN A 55 6.65 -0.59 -19.70
C ASN A 55 6.99 -2.08 -19.81
N ARG A 56 8.14 -2.51 -19.29
CA ARG A 56 8.49 -3.93 -19.19
C ARG A 56 7.59 -4.67 -18.20
N LEU A 57 7.27 -4.07 -17.05
CA LEU A 57 6.32 -4.64 -16.09
C LEU A 57 4.91 -4.82 -16.67
N VAL A 58 4.44 -3.89 -17.51
CA VAL A 58 3.14 -4.04 -18.20
C VAL A 58 3.15 -5.24 -19.15
N ALA A 59 4.19 -5.37 -19.97
CA ALA A 59 4.33 -6.51 -20.89
C ALA A 59 4.44 -7.85 -20.12
N GLN A 60 5.23 -7.86 -19.05
CA GLN A 60 5.37 -9.01 -18.15
C GLN A 60 4.03 -9.40 -17.49
N LEU A 61 3.28 -8.40 -17.01
CA LEU A 61 1.97 -8.61 -16.38
C LEU A 61 0.97 -9.19 -17.38
N GLU A 62 0.93 -8.66 -18.61
CA GLU A 62 0.05 -9.19 -19.66
C GLU A 62 0.39 -10.65 -19.99
N GLU A 63 1.67 -11.01 -20.17
CA GLU A 63 2.10 -12.40 -20.42
C GLU A 63 1.68 -13.34 -19.29
N ALA A 64 1.93 -12.96 -18.04
CA ALA A 64 1.56 -13.75 -16.88
C ALA A 64 0.04 -13.97 -16.79
N VAL A 65 -0.75 -12.91 -17.01
CA VAL A 65 -2.22 -13.02 -16.98
C VAL A 65 -2.73 -13.86 -18.14
N VAL A 66 -2.14 -13.79 -19.33
CA VAL A 66 -2.52 -14.68 -20.43
C VAL A 66 -2.33 -16.14 -20.04
N ALA A 67 -1.19 -16.50 -19.45
CA ALA A 67 -0.94 -17.87 -19.00
C ALA A 67 -1.97 -18.36 -17.95
N LEU A 68 -2.38 -17.47 -17.04
CA LEU A 68 -3.45 -17.75 -16.07
C LEU A 68 -4.81 -17.92 -16.76
N ASN A 69 -5.15 -17.02 -17.68
CA ASN A 69 -6.41 -17.07 -18.43
C ASN A 69 -6.55 -18.34 -19.28
N ASP A 70 -5.46 -18.84 -19.88
CA ASP A 70 -5.42 -20.10 -20.63
C ASP A 70 -5.76 -21.32 -19.74
N HIS A 71 -5.62 -21.18 -18.43
CA HIS A 71 -6.02 -22.16 -17.42
C HIS A 71 -7.37 -21.81 -16.75
N ASN A 72 -8.17 -20.94 -17.38
CA ASN A 72 -9.47 -20.44 -16.90
C ASN A 72 -9.41 -19.62 -15.60
N ILE A 73 -8.24 -19.11 -15.23
CA ILE A 73 -8.06 -18.27 -14.04
C ILE A 73 -8.11 -16.81 -14.48
N THR A 74 -9.09 -16.06 -13.95
CA THR A 74 -9.18 -14.60 -14.16
C THR A 74 -8.73 -13.91 -12.87
N PRO A 75 -7.46 -13.46 -12.77
CA PRO A 75 -6.93 -12.96 -11.51
C PRO A 75 -7.47 -11.57 -11.16
N ILE A 76 -7.40 -11.23 -9.87
CA ILE A 76 -7.61 -9.87 -9.36
C ILE A 76 -6.23 -9.18 -9.26
N LEU A 77 -6.06 -8.05 -9.94
CA LEU A 77 -4.84 -7.27 -9.84
C LEU A 77 -4.87 -6.38 -8.60
N LEU A 78 -3.82 -6.46 -7.79
CA LEU A 78 -3.70 -5.70 -6.55
C LEU A 78 -2.68 -4.57 -6.69
N LYS A 79 -2.75 -3.60 -5.77
CA LYS A 79 -1.78 -2.51 -5.57
C LYS A 79 -1.21 -1.97 -6.89
N GLY A 80 0.08 -2.17 -7.13
CA GLY A 80 0.79 -1.60 -8.27
C GLY A 80 0.37 -2.22 -9.60
N ALA A 81 0.11 -3.52 -9.64
CA ALA A 81 -0.38 -4.19 -10.84
C ALA A 81 -1.73 -3.62 -11.28
N SER A 82 -2.63 -3.34 -10.32
CA SER A 82 -3.89 -2.64 -10.58
C SER A 82 -3.66 -1.25 -11.16
N THR A 83 -2.70 -0.51 -10.61
CA THR A 83 -2.31 0.83 -11.09
C THR A 83 -1.72 0.79 -12.50
N LEU A 84 -0.89 -0.20 -12.84
CA LEU A 84 -0.35 -0.39 -14.19
C LEU A 84 -1.45 -0.67 -15.22
N ALA A 85 -2.43 -1.51 -14.85
CA ALA A 85 -3.53 -1.89 -15.75
C ALA A 85 -4.53 -0.75 -16.00
N THR A 86 -4.76 0.11 -15.00
CA THR A 86 -5.83 1.13 -15.06
C THR A 86 -5.35 2.53 -15.37
N SER A 87 -4.08 2.86 -15.08
CA SER A 87 -3.58 4.22 -15.28
C SER A 87 -3.34 4.53 -16.76
N PRO A 88 -3.59 5.78 -17.19
CA PRO A 88 -3.09 6.27 -18.46
C PRO A 88 -1.57 6.05 -18.57
N GLU A 89 -1.07 5.78 -19.77
CA GLU A 89 0.35 5.46 -20.01
C GLU A 89 1.29 6.52 -19.40
N ALA A 90 0.97 7.80 -19.59
CA ALA A 90 1.72 8.93 -19.03
C ALA A 90 1.79 8.95 -17.49
N ARG A 91 0.89 8.25 -16.80
CA ARG A 91 0.82 8.16 -15.33
C ARG A 91 1.34 6.85 -14.76
N ARG A 92 1.49 5.79 -15.56
CA ARG A 92 1.99 4.48 -15.08
C ARG A 92 3.37 4.58 -14.45
N SER A 93 4.17 5.57 -14.83
CA SER A 93 5.59 5.68 -14.48
C SER A 93 5.89 6.61 -13.30
N VAL A 94 4.87 7.15 -12.63
CA VAL A 94 5.08 8.00 -11.44
C VAL A 94 5.33 7.18 -10.17
N ARG A 95 4.96 5.89 -10.17
CA ARG A 95 5.19 4.96 -9.06
C ARG A 95 6.36 4.02 -9.36
N VAL A 96 7.31 3.92 -8.43
CA VAL A 96 8.36 2.90 -8.46
C VAL A 96 7.78 1.55 -8.02
N MET A 97 8.03 0.51 -8.79
CA MET A 97 7.56 -0.86 -8.54
C MET A 97 8.66 -1.91 -8.74
N SER A 98 8.60 -2.96 -7.91
CA SER A 98 9.52 -4.11 -7.92
C SER A 98 8.82 -5.43 -8.24
N ASP A 99 7.52 -5.47 -8.05
CA ASP A 99 6.69 -6.66 -8.00
C ASP A 99 5.33 -6.42 -8.68
N LEU A 100 4.72 -7.51 -9.10
CA LEU A 100 3.37 -7.57 -9.66
C LEU A 100 2.49 -8.35 -8.68
N ASP A 101 1.70 -7.61 -7.88
CA ASP A 101 0.76 -8.23 -6.93
C ASP A 101 -0.46 -8.79 -7.67
N ILE A 102 -0.58 -10.12 -7.70
CA ILE A 102 -1.67 -10.84 -8.37
C ILE A 102 -2.40 -11.69 -7.33
N MET A 103 -3.72 -11.61 -7.29
CA MET A 103 -4.55 -12.45 -6.42
C MET A 103 -5.40 -13.42 -7.24
N VAL A 104 -5.41 -14.68 -6.81
CA VAL A 104 -6.25 -15.75 -7.36
C VAL A 104 -7.11 -16.34 -6.25
N MET A 105 -8.14 -17.13 -6.60
CA MET A 105 -8.94 -17.81 -5.59
C MET A 105 -8.12 -18.94 -4.92
N PRO A 106 -8.43 -19.30 -3.65
CA PRO A 106 -7.65 -20.33 -2.93
C PRO A 106 -7.57 -21.69 -3.63
N ASP A 107 -8.63 -22.09 -4.31
CA ASP A 107 -8.73 -23.33 -5.09
C ASP A 107 -7.97 -23.28 -6.43
N GLU A 108 -7.69 -22.08 -6.95
CA GLU A 108 -6.95 -21.86 -8.19
C GLU A 108 -5.43 -21.84 -7.99
N ALA A 109 -4.95 -21.62 -6.77
CA ALA A 109 -3.56 -21.24 -6.51
C ALA A 109 -2.51 -22.24 -6.99
N ARG A 110 -2.76 -23.56 -6.85
CA ARG A 110 -1.83 -24.58 -7.34
C ARG A 110 -1.72 -24.54 -8.87
N THR A 111 -2.86 -24.39 -9.55
CA THR A 111 -2.92 -24.28 -11.01
C THR A 111 -2.28 -22.98 -11.47
N ALA A 112 -2.48 -21.88 -10.75
CA ALA A 112 -1.85 -20.59 -11.04
C ALA A 112 -0.32 -20.67 -10.99
N VAL A 113 0.23 -21.28 -9.92
CA VAL A 113 1.68 -21.50 -9.81
C VAL A 113 2.18 -22.39 -10.96
N ALA A 114 1.49 -23.50 -11.25
CA ALA A 114 1.88 -24.38 -12.35
C ALA A 114 1.86 -23.68 -13.72
N ALA A 115 0.85 -22.84 -13.98
CA ALA A 115 0.73 -22.06 -15.22
C ALA A 115 1.89 -21.06 -15.38
N LEU A 116 2.24 -20.34 -14.31
CA LEU A 116 3.37 -19.40 -14.31
C LEU A 116 4.72 -20.14 -14.46
N CYS A 117 4.92 -21.26 -13.77
CA CYS A 117 6.10 -22.10 -13.98
C CYS A 117 6.18 -22.65 -15.41
N GLY A 118 5.04 -22.97 -16.02
CA GLY A 118 4.96 -23.44 -17.40
C GLY A 118 5.48 -22.44 -18.44
N ILE A 119 5.47 -21.14 -18.14
CA ILE A 119 6.07 -20.09 -18.97
C ILE A 119 7.47 -19.65 -18.49
N GLY A 120 8.09 -20.44 -17.61
CA GLY A 120 9.49 -20.32 -17.20
C GLY A 120 9.76 -19.50 -15.94
N TYR A 121 8.76 -19.26 -15.09
CA TYR A 121 9.00 -18.70 -13.75
C TYR A 121 9.45 -19.76 -12.74
N ASP A 122 10.41 -19.39 -11.90
CA ASP A 122 10.86 -20.17 -10.76
C ASP A 122 10.23 -19.64 -9.47
N ILE A 123 9.97 -20.54 -8.51
CA ILE A 123 9.51 -20.16 -7.17
C ILE A 123 10.75 -19.71 -6.36
N ASN A 124 10.81 -18.42 -6.04
CA ASN A 124 11.88 -17.85 -5.21
C ASN A 124 11.59 -18.04 -3.72
N ASP A 125 10.33 -17.80 -3.32
CA ASP A 125 9.85 -18.00 -1.96
C ASP A 125 8.38 -18.44 -1.98
N GLN A 126 7.96 -19.25 -1.01
CA GLN A 126 6.57 -19.67 -0.87
C GLN A 126 6.23 -19.88 0.60
N ALA A 127 5.02 -19.46 0.98
CA ALA A 127 4.49 -19.72 2.31
C ALA A 127 4.50 -21.23 2.64
N PRO A 128 5.05 -21.63 3.80
CA PRO A 128 4.91 -22.99 4.30
C PRO A 128 3.43 -23.39 4.47
N PRO A 129 3.07 -24.67 4.33
CA PRO A 129 1.68 -25.15 4.43
C PRO A 129 0.94 -24.74 5.72
N GLU A 130 1.65 -24.61 6.83
CA GLU A 130 1.15 -24.20 8.14
C GLU A 130 0.94 -22.68 8.31
N SER A 131 1.31 -21.89 7.31
CA SER A 131 1.20 -20.44 7.36
C SER A 131 -0.25 -19.99 7.32
N GLN A 132 -0.59 -19.01 8.16
CA GLN A 132 -1.93 -18.40 8.17
C GLN A 132 -2.24 -17.61 6.90
N ARG A 133 -1.21 -17.21 6.15
CA ARG A 133 -1.33 -16.55 4.85
C ARG A 133 -0.51 -17.33 3.85
N TRP A 134 -1.12 -17.60 2.70
CA TRP A 134 -0.46 -18.20 1.58
C TRP A 134 0.05 -17.11 0.64
N HIS A 135 1.28 -17.27 0.16
CA HIS A 135 1.89 -16.47 -0.90
C HIS A 135 2.88 -17.31 -1.70
N ALA A 136 3.17 -16.93 -2.93
CA ALA A 136 4.29 -17.42 -3.71
C ALA A 136 4.94 -16.25 -4.45
N ASP A 137 6.24 -16.03 -4.23
CA ASP A 137 7.05 -15.07 -4.98
C ASP A 137 7.72 -15.82 -6.13
N LEU A 138 7.34 -15.46 -7.35
CA LEU A 138 7.85 -16.08 -8.57
C LEU A 138 8.75 -15.11 -9.34
N VAL A 139 9.92 -15.59 -9.75
CA VAL A 139 10.94 -14.80 -10.46
C VAL A 139 11.31 -15.44 -11.78
N ARG A 140 11.76 -14.63 -12.71
CA ARG A 140 12.29 -15.10 -14.00
C ARG A 140 13.42 -14.18 -14.42
N SER A 141 14.61 -14.73 -14.69
CA SER A 141 15.87 -13.97 -14.75
C SER A 141 15.89 -12.81 -15.76
N GLN A 142 15.15 -12.92 -16.87
CA GLN A 142 15.03 -11.87 -17.89
C GLN A 142 14.08 -10.73 -17.51
N ASP A 143 13.24 -10.92 -16.51
CA ASP A 143 12.17 -9.98 -16.17
C ASP A 143 12.62 -8.95 -15.13
N VAL A 144 11.94 -7.80 -15.15
CA VAL A 144 12.30 -6.67 -14.30
C VAL A 144 11.66 -6.72 -12.92
N GLY A 145 10.54 -7.43 -12.75
CA GLY A 145 9.88 -7.60 -11.45
C GLY A 145 9.58 -9.06 -11.14
N SER A 146 9.30 -9.34 -9.86
CA SER A 146 8.75 -10.62 -9.44
C SER A 146 7.21 -10.61 -9.52
N ILE A 147 6.60 -11.78 -9.50
CA ILE A 147 5.15 -11.94 -9.33
C ILE A 147 4.91 -12.34 -7.88
N ASP A 148 4.24 -11.47 -7.14
CA ASP A 148 3.76 -11.78 -5.80
C ASP A 148 2.33 -12.34 -5.91
N LEU A 149 2.24 -13.67 -5.93
CA LEU A 149 0.98 -14.39 -6.07
C LEU A 149 0.35 -14.64 -4.69
N GLN A 150 -0.88 -14.18 -4.53
CA GLN A 150 -1.61 -14.18 -3.25
C GLN A 150 -2.97 -14.89 -3.40
N GLN A 151 -3.50 -15.41 -2.29
CA GLN A 151 -4.85 -15.98 -2.22
C GLN A 151 -5.88 -15.08 -1.52
N ALA A 152 -5.42 -13.97 -0.94
CA ALA A 152 -6.24 -13.08 -0.14
C ALA A 152 -5.76 -11.64 -0.22
N ALA A 153 -6.67 -10.71 0.07
CA ALA A 153 -6.37 -9.30 0.17
C ALA A 153 -5.30 -9.03 1.26
N PRO A 154 -4.50 -7.97 1.12
CA PRO A 154 -3.40 -7.69 2.05
C PRO A 154 -3.90 -7.43 3.47
N GLY A 155 -3.15 -7.88 4.46
CA GLY A 155 -3.43 -7.63 5.87
C GLY A 155 -4.38 -8.65 6.52
N PRO A 156 -4.78 -8.39 7.78
CA PRO A 156 -5.60 -9.35 8.52
C PRO A 156 -6.99 -9.57 7.92
N ALA A 157 -7.39 -10.82 7.70
CA ALA A 157 -8.67 -11.19 7.09
C ALA A 157 -9.89 -10.60 7.82
N TYR A 158 -9.81 -10.39 9.14
CA TYR A 158 -10.91 -9.82 9.91
C TYR A 158 -11.31 -8.40 9.48
N LEU A 159 -10.38 -7.64 8.89
CA LEU A 159 -10.64 -6.28 8.40
C LEU A 159 -11.53 -6.28 7.14
N TYR A 160 -11.67 -7.43 6.49
CA TYR A 160 -12.47 -7.60 5.27
C TYR A 160 -13.81 -8.31 5.50
N GLN A 161 -14.13 -8.68 6.74
CA GLN A 161 -15.32 -9.50 7.04
C GLN A 161 -16.64 -8.88 6.53
N ASN A 162 -16.74 -7.56 6.51
CA ASN A 162 -17.94 -6.85 6.05
C ASN A 162 -18.03 -6.70 4.53
N PHE A 163 -16.97 -7.00 3.78
CA PHE A 163 -16.96 -6.88 2.32
C PHE A 163 -17.62 -8.07 1.63
N GLY A 164 -17.78 -9.20 2.32
CA GLY A 164 -18.21 -10.45 1.68
C GLY A 164 -17.16 -10.94 0.68
N HIS A 165 -17.61 -11.46 -0.47
CA HIS A 165 -16.70 -11.98 -1.49
C HIS A 165 -15.94 -10.86 -2.20
N ALA A 166 -14.61 -11.01 -2.37
CA ALA A 166 -13.76 -9.96 -2.95
C ALA A 166 -14.21 -9.51 -4.35
N LEU A 167 -14.70 -10.45 -5.17
CA LEU A 167 -15.20 -10.15 -6.53
C LEU A 167 -16.39 -9.18 -6.53
N ASN A 168 -17.18 -9.09 -5.46
CA ASN A 168 -18.30 -8.14 -5.37
C ASN A 168 -17.84 -6.68 -5.42
N HIS A 169 -16.56 -6.44 -5.16
CA HIS A 169 -15.93 -5.13 -5.14
C HIS A 169 -14.89 -4.99 -6.25
N CYS A 170 -14.94 -5.85 -7.26
CA CYS A 170 -14.07 -5.83 -8.42
C CYS A 170 -14.89 -5.72 -9.70
N LEU A 171 -14.31 -5.09 -10.72
CA LEU A 171 -14.89 -4.95 -12.05
C LEU A 171 -14.02 -5.72 -13.06
N PRO A 172 -14.61 -6.46 -14.01
CA PRO A 172 -13.85 -7.05 -15.09
C PRO A 172 -13.24 -5.94 -15.95
N ALA A 173 -11.98 -6.11 -16.35
CA ALA A 173 -11.28 -5.18 -17.22
C ALA A 173 -10.37 -5.94 -18.20
N PRO A 174 -10.13 -5.38 -19.41
CA PRO A 174 -9.13 -5.90 -20.32
C PRO A 174 -7.71 -5.48 -19.87
N LEU A 175 -6.74 -6.35 -20.09
CA LEU A 175 -5.31 -6.04 -20.02
C LEU A 175 -4.66 -6.56 -21.31
N GLY A 176 -4.53 -5.68 -22.31
CA GLY A 176 -4.14 -6.09 -23.66
C GLY A 176 -5.09 -7.17 -24.20
N ARG A 177 -4.58 -8.36 -24.49
CA ARG A 177 -5.41 -9.52 -24.91
C ARG A 177 -5.98 -10.36 -23.75
N ALA A 178 -5.64 -10.03 -22.51
CA ALA A 178 -6.02 -10.78 -21.33
C ALA A 178 -7.22 -10.16 -20.60
N ARG A 179 -7.79 -10.91 -19.65
CA ARG A 179 -8.89 -10.51 -18.78
C ARG A 179 -8.46 -10.56 -17.32
N VAL A 180 -8.82 -9.53 -16.58
CA VAL A 180 -8.54 -9.39 -15.16
C VAL A 180 -9.75 -8.83 -14.43
N TYR A 181 -9.72 -8.95 -13.11
CA TYR A 181 -10.57 -8.18 -12.21
C TYR A 181 -9.75 -7.04 -11.58
N ILE A 182 -10.33 -5.85 -11.56
CA ILE A 182 -9.75 -4.66 -10.93
C ILE A 182 -10.62 -4.29 -9.74
N PRO A 183 -10.08 -4.17 -8.51
CA PRO A 183 -10.85 -3.68 -7.39
C PRO A 183 -11.36 -2.25 -7.65
N THR A 184 -12.59 -1.94 -7.22
CA THR A 184 -13.16 -0.58 -7.31
C THR A 184 -12.24 0.43 -6.60
N PRO A 185 -12.25 1.72 -6.97
CA PRO A 185 -11.37 2.71 -6.36
C PRO A 185 -11.46 2.75 -4.82
N ALA A 186 -12.67 2.70 -4.26
CA ALA A 186 -12.87 2.64 -2.82
C ALA A 186 -12.22 1.38 -2.21
N TYR A 187 -12.35 0.22 -2.87
CA TYR A 187 -11.74 -1.01 -2.35
C TYR A 187 -10.21 -1.02 -2.50
N ARG A 188 -9.66 -0.45 -3.59
CA ARG A 188 -8.21 -0.24 -3.76
C ARG A 188 -7.64 0.64 -2.67
N ALA A 189 -8.28 1.78 -2.40
CA ALA A 189 -7.87 2.70 -1.35
C ALA A 189 -7.90 2.00 0.03
N PHE A 190 -8.94 1.21 0.30
CA PHE A 190 -9.06 0.45 1.52
C PHE A 190 -7.92 -0.56 1.67
N MET A 191 -7.65 -1.38 0.65
CA MET A 191 -6.55 -2.34 0.65
C MET A 191 -5.19 -1.67 0.84
N LEU A 192 -4.97 -0.50 0.22
CA LEU A 192 -3.73 0.25 0.35
C LEU A 192 -3.50 0.74 1.78
N ILE A 193 -4.55 1.27 2.42
CA ILE A 193 -4.53 1.65 3.83
C ILE A 193 -4.29 0.42 4.71
N VAL A 194 -4.98 -0.69 4.46
CA VAL A 194 -4.80 -1.91 5.25
C VAL A 194 -3.38 -2.47 5.14
N HIS A 195 -2.85 -2.48 3.92
CA HIS A 195 -1.49 -2.89 3.65
C HIS A 195 -0.50 -2.04 4.46
N ASP A 196 -0.55 -0.72 4.30
CA ASP A 196 0.40 0.18 4.96
C ASP A 196 0.26 0.20 6.49
N GLN A 197 -0.97 0.30 6.98
CA GLN A 197 -1.26 0.55 8.38
C GLN A 197 -1.20 -0.72 9.23
N PHE A 198 -1.66 -1.86 8.70
CA PHE A 198 -1.81 -3.09 9.48
C PHE A 198 -0.89 -4.23 9.03
N GLN A 199 -0.71 -4.47 7.72
CA GLN A 199 0.23 -5.49 7.26
C GLN A 199 1.68 -5.07 7.53
N ASP A 200 2.01 -3.82 7.21
CA ASP A 200 3.34 -3.27 7.42
C ASP A 200 3.50 -2.61 8.79
N TYR A 201 2.51 -2.72 9.68
CA TYR A 201 2.55 -2.15 11.03
C TYR A 201 2.70 -0.62 11.08
N GLY A 202 2.42 0.12 10.00
CA GLY A 202 2.59 1.58 9.95
C GLY A 202 1.76 2.31 11.00
N TYR A 203 0.53 1.83 11.27
CA TYR A 203 -0.34 2.41 12.31
C TYR A 203 0.29 2.34 13.69
N TRP A 204 0.99 1.24 13.94
CA TRP A 204 1.57 0.86 15.21
C TRP A 204 2.90 1.60 15.40
N LEU A 205 3.79 1.49 14.43
CA LEU A 205 5.11 2.11 14.49
C LEU A 205 5.04 3.63 14.33
N GLY A 206 3.97 4.16 13.71
CA GLY A 206 3.82 5.59 13.42
C GLY A 206 4.64 5.99 12.20
N ASP A 207 4.77 5.05 11.26
CA ASP A 207 5.44 5.29 9.99
C ASP A 207 4.51 6.06 9.06
N LEU A 208 5.11 6.90 8.22
CA LEU A 208 4.44 7.58 7.11
C LEU A 208 5.00 7.07 5.79
N ASP A 209 4.15 6.52 4.93
CA ASP A 209 4.52 6.08 3.59
C ASP A 209 3.99 7.07 2.55
N LEU A 210 4.88 7.94 2.06
CA LEU A 210 4.51 8.97 1.07
C LEU A 210 4.12 8.36 -0.28
N ARG A 211 4.63 7.18 -0.63
CA ARG A 211 4.28 6.50 -1.89
C ARG A 211 2.82 6.06 -1.88
N HIS A 212 2.35 5.48 -0.77
CA HIS A 212 0.93 5.13 -0.63
C HIS A 212 0.02 6.36 -0.61
N LEU A 213 0.44 7.46 0.04
CA LEU A 213 -0.33 8.71 0.03
C LEU A 213 -0.40 9.36 -1.36
N VAL A 214 0.70 9.34 -2.12
CA VAL A 214 0.70 9.80 -3.53
C VAL A 214 -0.27 8.97 -4.37
N GLU A 215 -0.31 7.66 -4.17
CA GLU A 215 -1.24 6.77 -4.89
C GLU A 215 -2.71 7.03 -4.49
N LEU A 216 -3.01 7.23 -3.21
CA LEU A 216 -4.36 7.61 -2.77
C LEU A 216 -4.81 8.95 -3.36
N ARG A 217 -3.90 9.95 -3.41
CA ARG A 217 -4.16 11.24 -4.07
C ARG A 217 -4.48 11.04 -5.54
N ASP A 218 -3.65 10.29 -6.26
CA ASP A 218 -3.81 10.07 -7.71
C ASP A 218 -5.08 9.27 -8.03
N LEU A 219 -5.42 8.29 -7.18
CA LEU A 219 -6.66 7.53 -7.28
C LEU A 219 -7.88 8.44 -7.15
N ASN A 220 -7.90 9.33 -6.15
CA ASN A 220 -8.99 10.30 -5.97
C ASN A 220 -9.05 11.35 -7.08
N ALA A 221 -7.90 11.73 -7.66
CA ALA A 221 -7.86 12.67 -8.77
C ALA A 221 -8.41 12.05 -10.07
N ALA A 222 -8.18 10.76 -10.29
CA ALA A 222 -8.69 10.03 -11.45
C ALA A 222 -10.21 9.76 -11.33
N GLU A 223 -10.66 9.34 -10.15
CA GLU A 223 -12.07 9.11 -9.86
C GLU A 223 -12.38 9.63 -8.45
N PRO A 224 -13.08 10.78 -8.32
CA PRO A 224 -13.40 11.38 -7.03
C PRO A 224 -14.10 10.38 -6.11
N MET A 225 -13.53 10.19 -4.92
CA MET A 225 -14.03 9.20 -3.98
C MET A 225 -15.23 9.74 -3.21
N ASP A 226 -16.27 8.92 -3.12
CA ASP A 226 -17.33 9.13 -2.13
C ASP A 226 -16.77 8.79 -0.74
N TRP A 227 -16.30 9.81 -0.03
CA TRP A 227 -15.66 9.65 1.28
C TRP A 227 -16.60 9.11 2.36
N GLU A 228 -17.91 9.40 2.27
CA GLU A 228 -18.89 8.87 3.22
C GLU A 228 -19.08 7.36 2.99
N LYS A 229 -19.26 6.96 1.73
CA LYS A 229 -19.32 5.54 1.36
C LYS A 229 -18.01 4.82 1.69
N PHE A 230 -16.87 5.44 1.44
CA PHE A 230 -15.56 4.86 1.73
C PHE A 230 -15.37 4.61 3.23
N THR A 231 -15.69 5.58 4.07
CA THR A 231 -15.56 5.43 5.53
C THR A 231 -16.59 4.47 6.14
N SER A 232 -17.72 4.26 5.47
CA SER A 232 -18.68 3.20 5.84
C SER A 232 -18.11 1.78 5.70
N LEU A 233 -17.05 1.61 4.90
CA LEU A 233 -16.35 0.32 4.77
C LEU A 233 -15.57 -0.08 6.03
N ALA A 234 -15.32 0.87 6.93
CA ALA A 234 -14.55 0.62 8.13
C ALA A 234 -15.33 -0.30 9.10
N SER A 235 -14.79 -1.49 9.33
CA SER A 235 -15.41 -2.54 10.15
C SER A 235 -15.60 -2.16 11.62
N ASP A 236 -14.70 -1.35 12.15
CA ASP A 236 -14.61 -1.05 13.57
C ASP A 236 -13.91 0.29 13.83
N GLN A 237 -13.80 0.64 15.12
CA GLN A 237 -13.23 1.91 15.53
C GLN A 237 -11.73 2.03 15.21
N LEU A 238 -10.97 0.93 15.25
CA LEU A 238 -9.55 0.91 14.92
C LEU A 238 -9.36 1.22 13.43
N MET A 239 -10.13 0.55 12.57
CA MET A 239 -10.09 0.81 11.12
C MET A 239 -10.49 2.25 10.80
N LYS A 240 -11.55 2.77 11.43
CA LYS A 240 -11.95 4.18 11.28
C LYS A 240 -10.81 5.13 11.65
N ASN A 241 -10.09 4.85 12.74
CA ASN A 241 -8.96 5.69 13.15
C ASN A 241 -7.82 5.65 12.12
N ALA A 242 -7.47 4.47 11.61
CA ALA A 242 -6.42 4.32 10.60
C ALA A 242 -6.78 5.04 9.28
N ILE A 243 -8.01 4.85 8.80
CA ILE A 243 -8.51 5.53 7.59
C ILE A 243 -8.47 7.04 7.79
N GLU A 244 -9.08 7.57 8.85
CA GLU A 244 -9.11 9.01 9.08
C GLU A 244 -7.70 9.61 9.30
N THR A 245 -6.74 8.84 9.82
CA THR A 245 -5.34 9.28 9.93
C THR A 245 -4.76 9.52 8.54
N GLN A 246 -4.99 8.60 7.61
CA GLN A 246 -4.54 8.73 6.21
C GLN A 246 -5.28 9.85 5.47
N LEU A 247 -6.60 9.99 5.67
CA LEU A 247 -7.38 11.09 5.09
C LEU A 247 -6.90 12.45 5.62
N PHE A 248 -6.59 12.55 6.92
CA PHE A 248 -6.00 13.74 7.50
C PHE A 248 -4.63 14.07 6.88
N ALA A 249 -3.79 13.05 6.67
CA ALA A 249 -2.50 13.20 5.99
C ALA A 249 -2.65 13.68 4.54
N LEU A 250 -3.59 13.13 3.77
CA LEU A 250 -3.90 13.57 2.40
C LEU A 250 -4.32 15.03 2.35
N ALA A 251 -5.24 15.43 3.25
CA ALA A 251 -5.69 16.82 3.32
C ALA A 251 -4.56 17.79 3.70
N LYS A 252 -3.66 17.39 4.62
CA LYS A 252 -2.59 18.25 5.13
C LYS A 252 -1.35 18.32 4.26
N LEU A 253 -0.95 17.21 3.65
CA LEU A 253 0.29 17.10 2.88
C LEU A 253 0.08 17.31 1.38
N PHE A 254 -1.09 16.91 0.87
CA PHE A 254 -1.37 16.92 -0.57
C PHE A 254 -2.52 17.86 -0.96
N GLY A 255 -3.21 18.48 0.01
CA GLY A 255 -4.29 19.42 -0.26
C GLY A 255 -5.52 18.78 -0.88
N VAL A 256 -5.72 17.47 -0.70
CA VAL A 256 -6.93 16.76 -1.16
C VAL A 256 -8.13 17.29 -0.38
N ASP A 257 -9.24 17.56 -1.08
CA ASP A 257 -10.47 18.02 -0.45
C ASP A 257 -11.16 16.88 0.29
N ILE A 258 -11.00 16.87 1.61
CA ILE A 258 -11.57 15.89 2.53
C ILE A 258 -12.60 16.58 3.44
N PRO A 259 -13.82 16.03 3.56
CA PRO A 259 -14.87 16.57 4.42
C PRO A 259 -14.39 16.81 5.86
N LEU A 260 -14.78 17.95 6.45
CA LEU A 260 -14.33 18.36 7.79
C LEU A 260 -14.64 17.30 8.86
N ALA A 261 -15.79 16.62 8.75
CA ALA A 261 -16.20 15.55 9.65
C ALA A 261 -15.14 14.44 9.77
N LEU A 262 -14.50 14.07 8.65
CA LEU A 262 -13.51 12.98 8.56
C LEU A 262 -12.09 13.40 8.97
N ARG A 263 -11.89 14.68 9.33
CA ARG A 263 -10.59 15.25 9.75
C ARG A 263 -10.66 15.97 11.09
N SER A 264 -11.74 15.75 11.84
CA SER A 264 -12.03 16.45 13.09
C SER A 264 -11.62 15.67 14.35
N ARG A 265 -11.62 14.33 14.27
CA ARG A 265 -11.44 13.45 15.44
C ARG A 265 -10.04 13.55 16.03
N LEU A 266 -9.95 13.57 17.36
CA LEU A 266 -8.70 13.82 18.09
C LEU A 266 -7.65 12.73 17.86
N LEU A 267 -8.04 11.46 17.96
CA LEU A 267 -7.08 10.35 17.91
C LEU A 267 -6.38 10.25 16.54
N PRO A 268 -7.07 10.29 15.38
CA PRO A 268 -6.41 10.35 14.08
C PRO A 268 -5.46 11.55 13.91
N ARG A 269 -5.83 12.72 14.45
CA ARG A 269 -4.97 13.91 14.43
C ARG A 269 -3.71 13.72 15.25
N LEU A 270 -3.82 13.17 16.46
CA LEU A 270 -2.66 12.84 17.28
C LEU A 270 -1.76 11.82 16.59
N GLN A 271 -2.37 10.85 15.89
CA GLN A 271 -1.62 9.82 15.18
C GLN A 271 -0.85 10.37 13.98
N PHE A 272 -1.46 11.27 13.22
CA PHE A 272 -0.74 12.02 12.18
C PHE A 272 0.37 12.92 12.73
N MET A 273 0.11 13.63 13.84
CA MET A 273 1.14 14.44 14.49
C MET A 273 2.32 13.58 14.97
N ARG A 274 2.04 12.38 15.49
CA ARG A 274 3.06 11.40 15.85
C ARG A 274 3.89 10.98 14.64
N GLN A 275 3.25 10.65 13.52
CA GLN A 275 3.94 10.30 12.25
C GLN A 275 4.89 11.42 11.81
N LEU A 276 4.42 12.68 11.78
CA LEU A 276 5.27 13.82 11.40
C LEU A 276 6.44 14.05 12.37
N MET A 277 6.20 13.92 13.67
CA MET A 277 7.26 14.07 14.68
C MET A 277 8.32 12.99 14.55
N GLN A 278 7.92 11.74 14.30
CA GLN A 278 8.84 10.63 14.11
C GLN A 278 9.62 10.72 12.80
N ALA A 279 8.98 11.19 11.73
CA ALA A 279 9.64 11.44 10.44
C ALA A 279 10.69 12.56 10.56
N ARG A 280 10.36 13.64 11.30
CA ARG A 280 11.29 14.76 11.52
C ARG A 280 12.39 14.45 12.54
N PHE A 281 12.05 13.68 13.58
CA PHE A 281 12.95 13.34 14.68
C PHE A 281 12.90 11.83 14.95
N PRO A 282 13.69 11.02 14.21
CA PRO A 282 13.65 9.56 14.33
C PRO A 282 13.91 9.03 15.75
N ALA A 283 14.66 9.77 16.57
CA ALA A 283 14.89 9.45 17.99
C ALA A 283 13.60 9.39 18.83
N THR A 284 12.51 10.02 18.38
CA THR A 284 11.20 10.00 19.07
C THR A 284 10.41 8.71 18.85
N ARG A 285 10.81 7.84 17.90
CA ARG A 285 10.07 6.61 17.59
C ARG A 285 9.92 5.70 18.81
N ILE A 286 10.98 5.47 19.58
CA ILE A 286 10.94 4.63 20.79
C ILE A 286 10.00 5.20 21.86
N PRO A 287 10.17 6.46 22.35
CA PRO A 287 9.29 6.99 23.39
C PRO A 287 7.83 7.10 22.92
N PHE A 288 7.58 7.28 21.62
CA PHE A 288 6.24 7.37 21.07
C PHE A 288 5.56 6.03 20.76
N LEU A 289 6.25 4.89 20.88
CA LEU A 289 5.58 3.58 20.87
C LEU A 289 4.52 3.46 21.97
N ALA A 290 4.70 4.15 23.10
CA ALA A 290 3.70 4.16 24.18
C ALA A 290 2.34 4.71 23.73
N LEU A 291 2.29 5.59 22.71
CA LEU A 291 1.04 6.13 22.17
C LEU A 291 0.16 5.08 21.50
N MET A 292 0.72 3.91 21.14
CA MET A 292 -0.07 2.76 20.67
C MET A 292 -1.09 2.29 21.70
N ALA A 293 -0.85 2.53 22.99
CA ALA A 293 -1.78 2.18 24.06
C ALA A 293 -3.13 2.90 23.94
N LEU A 294 -3.16 4.09 23.31
CA LEU A 294 -4.38 4.87 23.11
C LEU A 294 -5.43 4.14 22.26
N ASP A 295 -4.99 3.23 21.38
CA ASP A 295 -5.89 2.49 20.49
C ASP A 295 -5.90 0.98 20.72
N LEU A 296 -5.18 0.52 21.75
CA LEU A 296 -5.08 -0.91 22.10
C LEU A 296 -6.44 -1.50 22.48
N GLY A 297 -7.31 -0.69 23.11
CA GLY A 297 -8.67 -1.09 23.44
C GLY A 297 -9.53 -1.38 22.20
N ASN A 298 -9.43 -0.55 21.17
CA ASN A 298 -10.16 -0.75 19.91
C ASN A 298 -9.60 -1.93 19.12
N TYR A 299 -8.28 -2.12 19.13
CA TYR A 299 -7.65 -3.33 18.57
C TYR A 299 -8.12 -4.60 19.24
N ARG A 300 -8.26 -4.60 20.57
CA ARG A 300 -8.79 -5.77 21.29
C ARG A 300 -10.20 -6.08 20.88
N LYS A 301 -11.08 -5.08 20.80
CA LYS A 301 -12.46 -5.26 20.36
C LYS A 301 -12.53 -5.82 18.93
N ALA A 302 -11.75 -5.25 18.01
CA ALA A 302 -11.66 -5.71 16.62
C ALA A 302 -11.16 -7.16 16.53
N SER A 303 -10.07 -7.49 17.21
CA SER A 303 -9.49 -8.83 17.20
C SER A 303 -10.29 -9.86 18.01
N SER A 304 -11.02 -9.46 19.06
CA SER A 304 -11.88 -10.35 19.85
C SER A 304 -13.18 -10.68 19.15
N GLY A 305 -13.76 -9.73 18.40
CA GLY A 305 -14.92 -9.98 17.54
C GLY A 305 -14.64 -11.08 16.51
N ALA A 306 -13.40 -11.13 16.00
CA ALA A 306 -12.92 -12.17 15.10
C ALA A 306 -12.60 -13.53 15.77
N ARG A 307 -12.53 -13.59 17.11
CA ARG A 307 -12.06 -14.76 17.88
C ARG A 307 -13.17 -15.55 18.58
N GLN A 308 -14.43 -15.45 18.17
CA GLN A 308 -15.54 -16.21 18.79
C GLN A 308 -15.43 -17.76 18.74
N GLY A 309 -14.28 -18.34 18.36
CA GLY A 309 -13.97 -19.77 18.46
C GLY A 309 -12.78 -20.16 19.37
N ALA A 310 -12.10 -19.24 20.08
CA ALA A 310 -10.95 -19.59 20.93
C ALA A 310 -11.10 -19.06 22.36
N ALA A 311 -11.10 -19.98 23.33
CA ALA A 311 -11.36 -19.75 24.74
C ALA A 311 -10.40 -18.75 25.44
N HIS A 312 -10.97 -18.07 26.44
CA HIS A 312 -10.44 -17.07 27.38
C HIS A 312 -10.44 -15.59 26.93
N PRO A 313 -11.44 -14.80 27.37
CA PRO A 313 -11.40 -13.35 27.20
C PRO A 313 -10.31 -12.75 28.10
N ARG A 314 -9.26 -12.19 27.48
CA ARG A 314 -8.31 -11.34 28.22
C ARG A 314 -8.98 -10.00 28.51
N GLY A 315 -8.90 -9.55 29.77
CA GLY A 315 -9.46 -8.27 30.19
C GLY A 315 -8.95 -7.09 29.35
N LEU A 316 -9.77 -6.05 29.23
CA LEU A 316 -9.52 -4.84 28.42
C LEU A 316 -8.17 -4.15 28.72
N TRP A 317 -7.55 -4.44 29.88
CA TRP A 317 -6.34 -3.80 30.41
C TRP A 317 -5.10 -4.70 30.51
N SER A 318 -5.09 -5.89 29.90
CA SER A 318 -3.86 -6.71 29.85
C SER A 318 -2.71 -5.98 29.11
N LEU A 319 -1.44 -6.28 29.37
CA LEU A 319 -0.32 -5.71 28.60
C LEU A 319 -0.06 -6.52 27.31
N PRO A 320 0.56 -5.94 26.26
CA PRO A 320 1.01 -6.71 25.10
C PRO A 320 1.97 -7.83 25.53
N ARG A 321 2.03 -8.93 24.76
CA ARG A 321 3.00 -10.01 25.04
C ARG A 321 4.42 -9.44 24.93
N VAL A 322 5.34 -9.90 25.77
CA VAL A 322 6.75 -9.46 25.76
C VAL A 322 7.37 -9.58 24.36
N GLY A 323 7.12 -10.68 23.65
CA GLY A 323 7.60 -10.87 22.28
C GLY A 323 7.05 -9.83 21.28
N THR A 324 5.81 -9.35 21.46
CA THR A 324 5.24 -8.27 20.63
C THR A 324 5.93 -6.94 20.92
N VAL A 325 6.21 -6.63 22.19
CA VAL A 325 6.94 -5.41 22.57
C VAL A 325 8.37 -5.44 22.01
N GLN A 326 9.07 -6.57 22.14
CA GLN A 326 10.41 -6.76 21.58
C GLN A 326 10.43 -6.61 20.06
N PHE A 327 9.46 -7.20 19.37
CA PHE A 327 9.30 -7.04 17.91
C PHE A 327 9.11 -5.57 17.52
N LEU A 328 8.21 -4.85 18.19
CA LEU A 328 7.96 -3.44 17.90
C LEU A 328 9.17 -2.55 18.18
N LEU A 329 9.88 -2.78 19.30
CA LEU A 329 11.11 -2.06 19.64
C LEU A 329 12.20 -2.27 18.59
N LYS A 330 12.42 -3.52 18.18
CA LYS A 330 13.39 -3.86 17.12
C LYS A 330 13.01 -3.18 15.80
N THR A 331 11.73 -3.21 15.45
CA THR A 331 11.24 -2.68 14.17
C THR A 331 11.23 -1.15 14.13
N ALA A 332 10.97 -0.48 15.27
CA ALA A 332 10.94 0.98 15.35
C ALA A 332 12.28 1.66 15.06
N VAL A 333 13.39 0.96 15.26
CA VAL A 333 14.76 1.45 15.00
C VAL A 333 15.27 1.02 13.63
N ALA A 334 14.61 0.05 12.97
CA ALA A 334 15.03 -0.42 11.67
C ALA A 334 14.76 0.63 10.57
N VAL A 335 15.69 0.75 9.63
CA VAL A 335 15.45 1.51 8.39
C VAL A 335 14.51 0.69 7.52
N ARG A 336 13.42 1.31 7.07
CA ARG A 336 12.38 0.67 6.25
C ARG A 336 12.24 1.43 4.93
N ALA A 337 12.39 0.71 3.82
CA ALA A 337 12.23 1.30 2.49
C ALA A 337 10.83 1.90 2.33
N GLY A 338 10.72 3.08 1.73
CA GLY A 338 9.44 3.75 1.50
C GLY A 338 8.87 4.52 2.70
N LYS A 339 9.41 4.31 3.92
CA LYS A 339 8.81 4.81 5.16
C LYS A 339 9.71 5.81 5.89
N VAL A 340 9.08 6.82 6.48
CA VAL A 340 9.70 7.83 7.35
C VAL A 340 9.01 7.95 8.70
#